data_AF-A0A353YAI8-F1
#
_entry.id   AF-A0A353YAI8-F1
#
_cell.length_a   1.000
_cell.length_b   1.000
_cell.length_c   1.000
_cell.angle_alpha   90.00
_cell.angle_beta   90.00
_cell.angle_gamma   90.00
#
_symmetry.space_group_name_H-M   'P 1'
#
loop_
_entity.id
_entity.type
_entity.pdbx_description
1 polymer ?
#
loop_
_entity_poly.entity_id
_entity_poly.type
_entity_poly.pdbx_seq_one_letter_code
_entity_poly.pdbx_strand_id
1 'polypeptide(L)'
;MNERSLFAVLLRSPWWISLLISVLMSLVAFALLPQDYAVVVMLGTFPFVVVAAVAAWRQWQAPGAAQVDAALERAGAMNWRDFSAALAQVYTAAGYTVTPLESEGADLRIERAGQRSLLSCRRWKAVNHGVETLKALQAACEREGARGVYLCLAPVSEAAADYAKQQGLQLVQGRALGLLMAGAPA
;
A
#
# COMPACT_ATOMS: atom_id res chain seq x y z
N MET A 1 18.16 13.56 -0.54
CA MET A 1 18.63 12.29 0.06
C MET A 1 18.68 11.25 -1.04
N ASN A 2 19.84 10.62 -1.24
CA ASN A 2 20.20 9.89 -2.47
C ASN A 2 19.25 8.73 -2.84
N GLU A 3 18.64 8.85 -4.00
CA GLU A 3 17.72 7.87 -4.63
C GLU A 3 18.44 6.66 -5.26
N ARG A 4 19.75 6.53 -5.05
CA ARG A 4 20.61 5.42 -5.53
C ARG A 4 21.07 4.48 -4.42
N SER A 5 20.34 4.42 -3.30
CA SER A 5 20.68 3.48 -2.24
C SER A 5 20.38 2.05 -2.70
N LEU A 6 21.40 1.19 -2.69
CA LEU A 6 21.32 -0.25 -2.98
C LEU A 6 20.20 -0.93 -2.17
N PHE A 7 19.93 -0.44 -0.97
CA PHE A 7 18.83 -0.89 -0.11
C PHE A 7 17.44 -0.61 -0.70
N ALA A 8 17.24 0.51 -1.39
CA ALA A 8 15.97 0.86 -2.01
C ALA A 8 15.70 0.00 -3.27
N VAL A 9 16.76 -0.37 -4.00
CA VAL A 9 16.69 -1.32 -5.12
C VAL A 9 16.43 -2.74 -4.61
N LEU A 10 17.05 -3.15 -3.50
CA LEU A 10 16.82 -4.44 -2.85
C LEU A 10 15.39 -4.58 -2.30
N LEU A 11 14.80 -3.50 -1.77
CA LEU A 11 13.41 -3.48 -1.30
C LEU A 11 12.36 -3.57 -2.43
N ARG A 12 12.73 -3.24 -3.67
CA ARG A 12 11.87 -3.38 -4.86
C ARG A 12 12.13 -4.66 -5.67
N SER A 13 13.19 -5.39 -5.33
CA SER A 13 13.64 -6.55 -6.10
C SER A 13 12.98 -7.85 -5.62
N PRO A 14 12.83 -8.87 -6.49
CA PRO A 14 12.34 -10.19 -6.09
C PRO A 14 13.12 -10.72 -4.88
N TRP A 15 12.42 -11.27 -3.88
CA TRP A 15 13.00 -11.78 -2.63
C TRP A 15 14.13 -12.79 -2.83
N TRP A 16 14.13 -13.49 -3.97
CA TRP A 16 15.17 -14.40 -4.40
C TRP A 16 16.55 -13.74 -4.53
N ILE A 17 16.64 -12.42 -4.76
CA ILE A 17 17.94 -11.74 -4.89
C ILE A 17 18.66 -11.67 -3.55
N SER A 18 17.95 -11.39 -2.45
CA SER A 18 18.53 -11.43 -1.10
C SER A 18 18.94 -12.85 -0.69
N LEU A 19 18.18 -13.86 -1.14
CA LEU A 19 18.51 -15.26 -0.94
C LEU A 19 19.73 -15.68 -1.77
N LEU A 20 19.82 -15.25 -3.03
CA LEU A 20 20.94 -15.52 -3.93
C LEU A 20 22.22 -14.86 -3.42
N ILE A 21 22.16 -13.62 -2.92
CA ILE A 21 23.30 -12.94 -2.29
C ILE A 21 23.73 -13.67 -1.01
N SER A 22 22.79 -14.12 -0.17
CA SER A 22 23.11 -14.87 1.05
C SER A 22 23.74 -16.23 0.74
N VAL A 23 23.22 -16.96 -0.24
CA VAL A 23 23.77 -18.25 -0.70
C VAL A 23 25.15 -18.06 -1.33
N LEU A 24 25.34 -17.01 -2.14
CA LEU A 24 26.62 -16.68 -2.73
C LEU A 24 27.66 -16.34 -1.66
N MET A 25 27.31 -15.49 -0.68
CA MET A 25 28.20 -15.18 0.45
C MET A 25 28.52 -16.41 1.30
N SER A 26 27.53 -17.29 1.52
CA SER A 26 27.71 -18.53 2.27
C SER A 26 28.63 -19.52 1.53
N LEU A 27 28.48 -19.64 0.21
CA LEU A 27 29.36 -20.46 -0.65
C LEU A 27 30.79 -19.94 -0.69
N VAL A 28 30.97 -18.61 -0.79
CA VAL A 28 32.28 -17.96 -0.76
C VAL A 28 32.96 -18.17 0.59
N ALA A 29 32.21 -18.02 1.70
CA ALA A 29 32.72 -18.29 3.04
C ALA A 29 33.09 -19.76 3.23
N PHE A 30 32.26 -20.69 2.72
CA PHE A 30 32.52 -22.14 2.78
C PHE A 30 33.71 -22.57 1.93
N ALA A 31 33.98 -21.90 0.81
CA ALA A 31 35.10 -22.19 -0.07
C ALA A 31 36.45 -21.65 0.44
N LEU A 32 36.44 -20.63 1.31
CA LEU A 32 37.65 -19.95 1.79
C LEU A 32 38.03 -20.26 3.25
N LEU A 33 37.15 -20.89 4.06
CA LEU A 33 37.37 -21.15 5.49
C LEU A 33 37.53 -22.65 5.82
N PRO A 34 38.44 -23.04 6.72
CA PRO A 34 38.56 -24.40 7.24
C PRO A 34 37.28 -24.88 7.95
N GLN A 35 37.02 -26.20 7.93
CA GLN A 35 35.79 -26.86 8.44
C GLN A 35 35.37 -26.47 9.88
N ASP A 36 36.29 -25.95 10.70
CA ASP A 36 36.04 -25.57 12.09
C ASP A 36 35.14 -24.33 12.26
N TYR A 37 34.95 -23.52 11.22
CA TYR A 37 34.13 -22.29 11.28
C TYR A 37 32.68 -22.46 10.78
N ALA A 38 32.27 -23.68 10.40
CA ALA A 38 30.95 -23.94 9.83
C ALA A 38 29.79 -23.50 10.75
N VAL A 39 29.95 -23.65 12.07
CA VAL A 39 28.93 -23.26 13.07
C VAL A 39 28.77 -21.74 13.15
N VAL A 40 29.85 -20.98 13.01
CA VAL A 40 29.84 -19.50 13.04
C VAL A 40 29.14 -18.95 11.78
N VAL A 41 29.39 -19.57 10.62
CA VAL A 41 28.72 -19.21 9.36
C VAL A 41 27.23 -19.54 9.41
N MET A 42 26.85 -20.68 10.01
CA MET A 42 25.44 -21.08 10.15
C MET A 42 24.67 -20.13 11.08
N LEU A 43 25.26 -19.72 12.20
CA LEU A 43 24.70 -18.71 13.11
C LEU A 43 24.57 -17.32 12.46
N GLY A 44 25.56 -16.92 11.66
CA GLY A 44 25.55 -15.61 10.98
C GLY A 44 24.54 -15.53 9.83
N THR A 45 24.24 -16.64 9.17
CA THR A 45 23.32 -16.69 8.00
C THR A 45 21.87 -16.99 8.38
N PHE A 46 21.62 -17.59 9.55
CA PHE A 46 20.29 -17.86 10.10
C PHE A 46 19.33 -16.66 10.05
N PRO A 47 19.68 -15.43 10.50
CA PRO A 47 18.76 -14.30 10.44
C PRO A 47 18.36 -13.92 9.00
N PHE A 48 19.26 -14.07 8.03
CA PHE A 48 18.97 -13.79 6.62
C PHE A 48 18.03 -14.84 6.01
N VAL A 49 18.21 -16.12 6.37
CA VAL A 49 17.32 -17.21 5.96
C VAL A 49 15.91 -17.01 6.53
N VAL A 50 15.79 -16.61 7.80
CA VAL A 50 14.50 -16.31 8.43
C VAL A 50 13.81 -15.13 7.73
N VAL A 51 14.54 -14.04 7.46
CA VAL A 51 13.98 -12.89 6.71
C VAL A 51 13.55 -13.31 5.30
N ALA A 52 14.32 -14.15 4.61
CA ALA A 52 13.96 -14.65 3.29
C ALA A 52 12.72 -15.56 3.33
N ALA A 53 12.59 -16.45 4.31
CA ALA A 53 11.42 -17.31 4.48
C ALA A 53 10.16 -16.50 4.81
N VAL A 54 10.26 -15.51 5.70
CA VAL A 54 9.15 -14.61 6.03
C VAL A 54 8.76 -13.76 4.81
N ALA A 55 9.73 -13.27 4.04
CA ALA A 55 9.47 -12.52 2.81
C ALA A 55 8.80 -13.39 1.73
N ALA A 56 9.27 -14.64 1.55
CA ALA A 56 8.70 -15.60 0.61
C ALA A 56 7.25 -15.93 0.98
N TRP A 57 7.00 -16.19 2.27
CA TRP A 57 5.65 -16.47 2.76
C TRP A 57 4.72 -15.28 2.56
N ARG A 58 5.17 -14.06 2.87
CA ARG A 58 4.40 -12.84 2.63
C ARG A 58 4.13 -12.57 1.15
N GLN A 59 5.06 -12.91 0.25
CA GLN A 59 4.85 -12.76 -1.19
C GLN A 59 3.93 -13.83 -1.78
N TRP A 60 3.97 -15.06 -1.27
CA TRP A 60 3.02 -16.12 -1.64
C TRP A 60 1.61 -15.85 -1.12
N GLN A 61 1.48 -15.19 0.03
CA GLN A 61 0.18 -14.74 0.55
C GLN A 61 -0.31 -13.42 -0.06
N ALA A 62 0.53 -12.70 -0.80
CA ALA A 62 0.10 -11.47 -1.45
C ALA A 62 -0.91 -11.82 -2.56
N PRO A 63 -2.03 -11.08 -2.69
CA PRO A 63 -2.97 -11.29 -3.78
C PRO A 63 -2.24 -11.23 -5.12
N GLY A 64 -2.42 -12.27 -5.93
CA GLY A 64 -1.83 -12.35 -7.26
C GLY A 64 -2.25 -11.15 -8.11
N ALA A 65 -1.42 -10.74 -9.07
CA ALA A 65 -1.72 -9.59 -9.94
C ALA A 65 -3.12 -9.70 -10.58
N ALA A 66 -3.49 -10.90 -11.05
CA ALA A 66 -4.82 -11.16 -11.59
C ALA A 66 -5.98 -10.94 -10.60
N GLN A 67 -5.79 -11.21 -9.30
CA GLN A 67 -6.82 -10.95 -8.29
C GLN A 67 -6.97 -9.44 -8.03
N VAL A 68 -5.85 -8.71 -8.03
CA VAL A 68 -5.85 -7.24 -7.89
C VAL A 68 -6.54 -6.60 -9.10
N ASP A 69 -6.25 -7.07 -10.30
CA ASP A 69 -6.86 -6.57 -11.54
C ASP A 69 -8.35 -6.88 -11.57
N ALA A 70 -8.76 -8.10 -11.22
CA ALA A 70 -10.17 -8.47 -11.10
C ALA A 70 -10.92 -7.65 -10.02
N ALA A 71 -10.25 -7.34 -8.90
CA ALA A 71 -10.83 -6.47 -7.86
C ALA A 71 -10.99 -5.02 -8.35
N LEU A 72 -10.04 -4.51 -9.14
CA LEU A 72 -10.14 -3.19 -9.78
C LEU A 72 -11.27 -3.14 -10.80
N GLU A 73 -11.39 -4.15 -11.65
CA GLU A 73 -12.49 -4.25 -12.61
C GLU A 73 -13.85 -4.28 -11.91
N ARG A 74 -13.98 -5.08 -10.84
CA ARG A 74 -15.21 -5.15 -10.04
C ARG A 74 -15.54 -3.80 -9.41
N ALA A 75 -14.56 -3.12 -8.80
CA ALA A 75 -14.74 -1.78 -8.25
C ALA A 75 -15.08 -0.74 -9.34
N GLY A 76 -14.55 -0.92 -10.55
CA GLY A 76 -14.90 -0.15 -11.75
C GLY A 76 -16.31 -0.40 -12.26
N ALA A 77 -16.90 -1.57 -12.01
CA ALA A 77 -18.27 -1.92 -12.37
C ALA A 77 -19.33 -1.44 -11.36
N MET A 78 -19.01 -1.38 -10.06
CA MET A 78 -19.94 -0.99 -8.98
C MET A 78 -20.50 0.43 -9.10
N ASN A 79 -21.73 0.67 -8.66
CA ASN A 79 -22.24 2.05 -8.47
C ASN A 79 -21.69 2.67 -7.18
N TRP A 80 -21.89 3.99 -6.99
CA TRP A 80 -21.46 4.77 -5.80
C TRP A 80 -21.78 4.05 -4.47
N ARG A 81 -23.01 3.60 -4.33
CA ARG A 81 -23.54 3.03 -3.10
C ARG A 81 -22.88 1.68 -2.78
N ASP A 82 -22.73 0.82 -3.78
CA ASP A 82 -22.17 -0.52 -3.58
C ASP A 82 -20.67 -0.46 -3.26
N PHE A 83 -19.92 0.41 -3.94
CA PHE A 83 -18.50 0.62 -3.63
C PHE A 83 -18.28 1.26 -2.25
N SER A 84 -19.04 2.29 -1.90
CA SER A 84 -18.90 2.95 -0.58
C SER A 84 -19.25 1.98 0.55
N ALA A 85 -20.24 1.11 0.35
CA ALA A 85 -20.56 0.02 1.26
C ALA A 85 -19.43 -1.03 1.34
N ALA A 86 -18.86 -1.45 0.21
CA ALA A 86 -17.73 -2.38 0.19
C ALA A 86 -16.49 -1.79 0.89
N LEU A 87 -16.20 -0.52 0.63
CA LEU A 87 -15.11 0.23 1.27
C LEU A 87 -15.31 0.32 2.79
N ALA A 88 -16.52 0.65 3.23
CA ALA A 88 -16.87 0.69 4.65
C ALA A 88 -16.67 -0.68 5.31
N GLN A 89 -17.05 -1.77 4.64
CA GLN A 89 -16.84 -3.14 5.14
C GLN A 89 -15.36 -3.49 5.25
N VAL A 90 -14.54 -3.14 4.26
CA VAL A 90 -13.07 -3.35 4.31
C VAL A 90 -12.44 -2.63 5.50
N TYR A 91 -12.77 -1.35 5.70
CA TYR A 91 -12.24 -0.58 6.82
C TYR A 91 -12.76 -1.08 8.17
N THR A 92 -14.03 -1.48 8.24
CA THR A 92 -14.61 -2.07 9.45
C THR A 92 -13.93 -3.39 9.81
N ALA A 93 -13.69 -4.27 8.82
CA ALA A 93 -12.95 -5.52 9.01
C ALA A 93 -11.49 -5.28 9.43
N ALA A 94 -10.88 -4.18 8.99
CA ALA A 94 -9.56 -3.74 9.44
C ALA A 94 -9.54 -3.07 10.82
N GLY A 95 -10.69 -2.97 11.50
CA GLY A 95 -10.84 -2.42 12.85
C GLY A 95 -10.98 -0.90 12.90
N TYR A 96 -11.41 -0.26 11.82
CA TYR A 96 -11.74 1.17 11.79
C TYR A 96 -13.24 1.38 12.06
N THR A 97 -13.57 2.45 12.76
CA THR A 97 -14.95 2.95 12.85
C THR A 97 -15.22 3.83 11.64
N VAL A 98 -16.18 3.46 10.80
CA VAL A 98 -16.53 4.19 9.57
C VAL A 98 -17.80 5.00 9.80
N THR A 99 -17.75 6.30 9.55
CA THR A 99 -18.90 7.21 9.64
C THR A 99 -19.11 7.89 8.29
N PRO A 100 -20.30 7.81 7.68
CA PRO A 100 -20.61 8.58 6.48
C PRO A 100 -20.58 10.08 6.78
N LEU A 101 -19.94 10.86 5.92
CA LEU A 101 -19.91 12.31 5.97
C LEU A 101 -20.54 12.89 4.71
N GLU A 102 -21.42 13.88 4.90
CA GLU A 102 -21.88 14.74 3.82
C GLU A 102 -21.10 16.06 3.87
N SER A 103 -19.82 16.01 3.50
CA SER A 103 -18.97 17.19 3.44
C SER A 103 -18.49 17.44 2.01
N GLU A 104 -18.32 18.71 1.64
CA GLU A 104 -17.62 19.04 0.40
C GLU A 104 -16.16 18.57 0.48
N GLY A 105 -15.84 17.51 -0.26
CA GLY A 105 -14.49 16.97 -0.39
C GLY A 105 -14.25 15.62 0.32
N ALA A 106 -15.07 15.23 1.30
CA ALA A 106 -14.95 13.93 1.98
C ALA A 106 -16.32 13.25 2.16
N ASP A 107 -16.34 11.95 1.87
CA ASP A 107 -17.54 11.10 1.86
C ASP A 107 -17.62 10.19 3.09
N LEU A 108 -16.48 9.79 3.64
CA LEU A 108 -16.39 8.92 4.82
C LEU A 108 -15.33 9.44 5.78
N ARG A 109 -15.60 9.32 7.07
CA ARG A 109 -14.60 9.47 8.14
C ARG A 109 -14.29 8.09 8.68
N ILE A 110 -13.02 7.75 8.77
CA ILE A 110 -12.55 6.54 9.45
C ILE A 110 -11.77 6.94 10.70
N GLU A 111 -11.99 6.22 11.78
CA GLU A 111 -11.26 6.42 13.02
C GLU A 111 -10.72 5.10 13.56
N ARG A 112 -9.45 5.08 13.95
CA ARG A 112 -8.84 3.94 14.61
C ARG A 112 -7.82 4.41 15.63
N ALA A 113 -7.94 3.92 16.87
CA ALA A 113 -7.03 4.26 17.97
C ALA A 113 -6.81 5.78 18.15
N GLY A 114 -7.90 6.57 18.03
CA GLY A 114 -7.88 8.03 18.16
C GLY A 114 -7.27 8.79 16.95
N GLN A 115 -6.86 8.10 15.89
CA GLN A 115 -6.44 8.71 14.63
C GLN A 115 -7.63 8.81 13.68
N ARG A 116 -7.95 10.04 13.25
CA ARG A 116 -9.03 10.33 12.31
C ARG A 116 -8.48 10.55 10.91
N SER A 117 -9.14 9.94 9.94
CA SER A 117 -8.87 10.16 8.51
C SER A 117 -10.17 10.37 7.74
N LEU A 118 -10.11 11.24 6.74
CA LEU A 118 -11.20 11.52 5.82
C LEU A 118 -10.92 10.89 4.47
N LEU A 119 -11.92 10.23 3.91
CA LEU A 119 -11.85 9.60 2.60
C LEU A 119 -12.69 10.38 1.61
N SER A 120 -12.09 10.69 0.47
CA SER A 120 -12.80 11.14 -0.72
C SER A 120 -12.79 10.02 -1.74
N CYS A 121 -13.98 9.52 -2.08
CA CYS A 121 -14.13 8.47 -3.07
C CYS A 121 -15.26 8.73 -4.07
N ARG A 122 -16.12 9.74 -3.91
CA ARG A 122 -17.31 9.95 -4.79
C ARG A 122 -17.02 9.99 -6.27
N ARG A 123 -15.86 10.51 -6.63
CA ARG A 123 -15.42 10.67 -8.02
C ARG A 123 -14.42 9.59 -8.44
N TRP A 124 -14.35 8.44 -7.77
CA TRP A 124 -13.28 7.45 -8.02
C TRP A 124 -13.18 6.97 -9.48
N LYS A 125 -14.29 7.00 -10.25
CA LYS A 125 -14.33 6.62 -11.68
C LYS A 125 -14.02 7.77 -12.65
N ALA A 126 -13.78 8.99 -12.15
CA ALA A 126 -13.57 10.12 -13.05
C ALA A 126 -12.33 9.89 -13.92
N VAL A 127 -12.43 10.24 -15.20
CA VAL A 127 -11.35 10.06 -16.17
C VAL A 127 -10.12 10.92 -15.84
N ASN A 128 -10.35 12.09 -15.23
CA ASN A 128 -9.31 13.01 -14.78
C ASN A 128 -9.62 13.51 -13.37
N HIS A 129 -8.57 13.56 -12.54
CA HIS A 129 -8.62 14.12 -11.20
C HIS A 129 -7.75 15.37 -11.13
N GLY A 130 -8.39 16.52 -10.94
CA GLY A 130 -7.73 17.81 -10.83
C GLY A 130 -7.38 18.18 -9.39
N VAL A 131 -6.52 19.18 -9.26
CA VAL A 131 -6.08 19.72 -7.96
C VAL A 131 -7.25 20.23 -7.11
N GLU A 132 -8.30 20.77 -7.73
CA GLU A 132 -9.47 21.31 -7.03
C GLU A 132 -10.19 20.27 -6.14
N THR A 133 -10.28 19.01 -6.58
CA THR A 133 -10.90 17.96 -5.77
C THR A 133 -10.04 17.61 -4.54
N LEU A 134 -8.72 17.68 -4.69
CA LEU A 134 -7.79 17.48 -3.58
C LEU A 134 -7.78 18.65 -2.60
N LYS A 135 -7.92 19.89 -3.09
CA LYS A 135 -8.10 21.08 -2.24
C LYS A 135 -9.34 20.99 -1.38
N ALA A 136 -10.46 20.53 -1.95
CA ALA A 136 -11.69 20.32 -1.18
C ALA A 136 -11.50 19.29 -0.06
N LEU A 137 -10.84 18.17 -0.35
CA LEU A 137 -10.48 17.17 0.67
C LEU A 137 -9.54 17.75 1.73
N GLN A 138 -8.52 18.50 1.34
CA GLN A 138 -7.59 19.15 2.26
C GLN A 138 -8.33 20.11 3.21
N ALA A 139 -9.21 20.96 2.68
CA ALA A 139 -10.01 21.88 3.50
C ALA A 139 -10.94 21.15 4.47
N ALA A 140 -11.46 19.97 4.11
CA ALA A 140 -12.20 19.11 5.04
C ALA A 140 -11.27 18.54 6.14
N CYS A 141 -10.06 18.11 5.77
CA CYS A 141 -9.07 17.57 6.71
C CYS A 141 -8.61 18.60 7.74
N GLU A 142 -8.36 19.84 7.31
CA GLU A 142 -7.97 20.95 8.19
C GLU A 142 -9.06 21.31 9.20
N ARG A 143 -10.34 21.30 8.78
CA ARG A 143 -11.48 21.56 9.66
C ARG A 143 -11.63 20.52 10.77
N GLU A 144 -11.29 19.27 10.48
CA GLU A 144 -11.45 18.16 11.43
C GLU A 144 -10.17 17.75 12.16
N GLY A 145 -9.02 18.32 11.78
CA GLY A 145 -7.71 17.88 12.27
C GLY A 145 -7.40 16.42 11.89
N ALA A 146 -7.86 15.99 10.72
CA ALA A 146 -7.78 14.60 10.24
C ALA A 146 -6.80 14.46 9.07
N ARG A 147 -6.38 13.23 8.76
CA ARG A 147 -5.57 12.93 7.57
C ARG A 147 -6.46 12.73 6.34
N GLY A 148 -6.02 13.16 5.17
CA GLY A 148 -6.79 12.98 3.93
C GLY A 148 -6.36 11.75 3.12
N VAL A 149 -7.33 10.97 2.67
CA VAL A 149 -7.15 9.83 1.78
C VAL A 149 -8.03 10.00 0.55
N TYR A 150 -7.45 10.04 -0.64
CA TYR A 150 -8.17 10.18 -1.89
C TYR A 150 -8.11 8.88 -2.70
N LEU A 151 -9.26 8.36 -3.11
CA LEU A 151 -9.38 7.10 -3.85
C LEU A 151 -9.74 7.35 -5.32
N CYS A 152 -8.95 6.79 -6.23
CA CYS A 152 -9.18 6.90 -7.67
C CYS A 152 -8.82 5.63 -8.44
N LEU A 153 -9.62 5.31 -9.46
CA LEU A 153 -9.31 4.25 -10.43
C LEU A 153 -8.34 4.76 -11.50
N ALA A 154 -8.58 5.98 -12.01
CA ALA A 154 -7.74 6.61 -13.01
C ALA A 154 -6.53 7.30 -12.36
N PRO A 155 -5.41 7.44 -13.10
CA PRO A 155 -4.28 8.23 -12.62
C PRO A 155 -4.69 9.69 -12.39
N VAL A 156 -4.18 10.29 -11.32
CA VAL A 156 -4.29 11.73 -11.09
C VAL A 156 -3.31 12.50 -12.00
N SER A 157 -3.60 13.78 -12.28
CA SER A 157 -2.65 14.62 -13.02
C SER A 157 -1.36 14.84 -12.20
N GLU A 158 -0.25 15.13 -12.87
CA GLU A 158 1.04 15.36 -12.21
C GLU A 158 0.96 16.51 -11.18
N ALA A 159 0.29 17.60 -11.53
CA ALA A 159 0.01 18.70 -10.61
C ALA A 159 -0.82 18.27 -9.38
N ALA A 160 -1.79 17.37 -9.55
CA ALA A 160 -2.57 16.82 -8.44
C ALA A 160 -1.74 15.88 -7.56
N ALA A 161 -0.86 15.06 -8.15
CA ALA A 161 0.06 14.21 -7.42
C ALA A 161 1.04 15.03 -6.57
N ASP A 162 1.60 16.10 -7.14
CA ASP A 162 2.54 16.96 -6.43
C ASP A 162 1.85 17.74 -5.30
N TYR A 163 0.65 18.25 -5.55
CA TYR A 163 -0.16 18.88 -4.52
C TYR A 163 -0.48 17.91 -3.37
N ALA A 164 -0.87 16.67 -3.68
CA ALA A 164 -1.13 15.66 -2.64
C ALA A 164 0.11 15.40 -1.77
N LYS A 165 1.30 15.28 -2.38
CA LYS A 165 2.56 15.11 -1.63
C LYS A 165 2.87 16.31 -0.74
N GLN A 166 2.71 17.53 -1.25
CA GLN A 166 2.98 18.76 -0.50
C GLN A 166 2.08 18.89 0.73
N GLN A 167 0.80 18.51 0.60
CA GLN A 167 -0.18 18.59 1.68
C GLN A 167 -0.27 17.32 2.54
N GLY A 168 0.55 16.30 2.27
CA GLY A 168 0.52 15.03 3.01
C GLY A 168 -0.76 14.21 2.81
N LEU A 169 -1.48 14.42 1.70
CA LEU A 169 -2.64 13.63 1.32
C LEU A 169 -2.21 12.27 0.77
N GLN A 170 -2.88 11.21 1.21
CA GLN A 170 -2.62 9.86 0.74
C GLN A 170 -3.45 9.56 -0.51
N LEU A 171 -2.77 9.30 -1.63
CA LEU A 171 -3.42 8.86 -2.87
C LEU A 171 -3.48 7.34 -2.93
N VAL A 172 -4.68 6.77 -3.09
CA VAL A 172 -4.92 5.34 -3.25
C VAL A 172 -5.44 5.10 -4.67
N GLN A 173 -4.54 4.64 -5.55
CA GLN A 173 -4.83 4.41 -6.96
C GLN A 173 -4.22 3.11 -7.50
N GLY A 174 -4.73 2.62 -8.62
CA GLY A 174 -4.24 1.42 -9.31
C GLY A 174 -4.10 0.23 -8.36
N ARG A 175 -2.90 -0.38 -8.31
CA ARG A 175 -2.63 -1.57 -7.47
C ARG A 175 -3.00 -1.38 -5.99
N ALA A 176 -2.81 -0.19 -5.42
CA ALA A 176 -3.15 0.07 -4.01
C ALA A 176 -4.66 0.00 -3.77
N LEU A 177 -5.46 0.52 -4.71
CA LEU A 177 -6.91 0.40 -4.67
C LEU A 177 -7.36 -1.05 -4.90
N GLY A 178 -6.74 -1.76 -5.83
CA GLY A 178 -7.06 -3.17 -6.10
C GLY A 178 -6.78 -4.07 -4.90
N LEU A 179 -5.67 -3.85 -4.18
CA LEU A 179 -5.37 -4.56 -2.94
C LEU A 179 -6.38 -4.24 -1.83
N LEU A 180 -6.81 -2.98 -1.72
CA LEU A 180 -7.84 -2.59 -0.76
C LEU A 180 -9.17 -3.28 -1.06
N MET A 181 -9.56 -3.33 -2.34
CA MET A 181 -10.81 -3.95 -2.80
C MET A 181 -10.76 -5.47 -2.84
N ALA A 182 -9.57 -6.08 -2.93
CA ALA A 182 -9.42 -7.54 -2.81
C ALA A 182 -9.78 -8.05 -1.40
N GLY A 183 -9.70 -7.19 -0.38
CA GLY A 183 -10.18 -7.49 0.96
C GLY A 183 -11.68 -7.26 1.17
N ALA A 184 -12.39 -6.72 0.17
CA ALA A 184 -13.83 -6.54 0.27
C ALA A 184 -14.55 -7.89 0.10
N PRO A 185 -15.60 -8.16 0.89
CA PRO A 185 -16.45 -9.31 0.64
C PRO A 185 -17.08 -9.21 -0.76
N ALA A 186 -17.22 -10.36 -1.42
CA ALA A 186 -17.71 -10.49 -2.79
C ALA A 186 -19.19 -10.11 -2.93
#